data_AF-A0A7S0ZTP2-F1
#
_entry.id   AF-A0A7S0ZTP2-F1
#
_cell.length_a   1.000
_cell.length_b   1.000
_cell.length_c   1.000
_cell.angle_alpha   90.00
_cell.angle_beta   90.00
_cell.angle_gamma   90.00
#
_symmetry.space_group_name_H-M   'P 1'
#
loop_
_entity.id
_entity.type
_entity.pdbx_description
1 polymer ?
#
loop_
_entity_poly.entity_id
_entity_poly.type
_entity_poly.pdbx_seq_one_letter_code
_entity_poly.pdbx_strand_id
1 'polypeptide(L)'
;MASPDPHGGRTSDFLNASSPHDNQFDPAMHQTFFFMERRRLHRQVCGKQTKRGLLSSLTEMGAFLGFTVYALVYVRTEFLHFEAADPVVVWMPVSLTVLLVGISLRQMLVVREHWTLLWAKTWGWLLIVWWLWVSNAENFFVPKDAEKNNIVLIVYIVLQSLTFTMWVVISKCYPLLLKFFKGSVLLRMFWRVRASTKAGWMSYRPNGPCCRRREFQYIGDLRDGQPHGHGVWCNNHNHGEVVKGMWRDGKLVAPFFSRTYGTGSMSKGLIIGYGTVRDEDLRSLYYIPTKGRLRFGTLGVECSVAGGFLAHLPEVFEHTGENLEDVVGKFKEMSQHTIGSLTECESYRERDDPWCSPVFSSCMNARETGPQGRKAIVFVHGLDSTTETGCVRLGQLLALGKFNPSVMPFVFSWSCGTTPTYFAVRKRLPVLAQDFGPFLEALSAAGIVEVHLLAHSVGCEIVTEALPELKRLRSALTISTVSLISATNDCDRFFKSTSDRPCDLDGLLSVSKRVTLYCDSDNTLLALFSPKAVGRHGPRVFSRCSHCEDPRFDLIDCTSMDTTARVFRHSCFDLNTHLVTDLHELLNTQHSASKRTRLVRLDVEARPINLFSFLAPPIFVKNS
;
A
#
# COMPACT_ATOMS: atom_id res chain seq x y z
N MET A 1 11.18 -67.24 -40.30
CA MET A 1 11.85 -66.10 -39.63
C MET A 1 10.81 -65.03 -39.38
N ALA A 2 10.74 -64.55 -38.15
CA ALA A 2 9.54 -64.00 -37.51
C ALA A 2 9.04 -62.66 -38.07
N SER A 3 7.74 -62.43 -37.85
CA SER A 3 6.89 -61.30 -38.20
C SER A 3 7.38 -59.92 -37.73
N PRO A 4 6.98 -58.81 -38.38
CA PRO A 4 7.20 -57.46 -37.86
C PRO A 4 5.99 -56.94 -37.07
N ASP A 5 6.29 -56.30 -35.93
CA ASP A 5 5.39 -55.61 -35.01
C ASP A 5 4.79 -54.30 -35.58
N PRO A 6 3.61 -53.84 -35.11
CA PRO A 6 2.99 -52.58 -35.48
C PRO A 6 3.04 -51.55 -34.35
N HIS A 7 3.97 -50.60 -34.35
CA HIS A 7 3.85 -49.37 -33.55
C HIS A 7 4.59 -48.19 -34.20
N GLY A 8 3.84 -47.14 -34.52
CA GLY A 8 4.35 -45.88 -35.08
C GLY A 8 3.23 -44.89 -35.33
N GLY A 9 2.56 -44.46 -34.26
CA GLY A 9 1.50 -43.45 -34.29
C GLY A 9 2.02 -42.08 -34.73
N ARG A 10 1.24 -41.44 -35.60
CA ARG A 10 1.39 -40.08 -36.13
C ARG A 10 1.41 -39.03 -35.02
N THR A 11 2.44 -38.19 -35.02
CA THR A 11 2.38 -36.80 -34.54
C THR A 11 3.09 -35.91 -35.56
N SER A 12 2.33 -35.36 -36.49
CA SER A 12 2.77 -34.26 -37.34
C SER A 12 1.58 -33.35 -37.57
N ASP A 13 1.35 -32.45 -36.60
CA ASP A 13 0.24 -31.52 -36.62
C ASP A 13 0.74 -30.11 -36.24
N PHE A 14 0.40 -29.17 -37.12
CA PHE A 14 0.38 -27.70 -36.97
C PHE A 14 1.72 -26.94 -36.90
N LEU A 15 2.41 -26.89 -38.04
CA LEU A 15 3.08 -25.65 -38.50
C LEU A 15 2.34 -25.12 -39.73
N ASN A 16 1.16 -24.53 -39.49
CA ASN A 16 0.51 -23.72 -40.52
C ASN A 16 1.05 -22.28 -40.39
N ALA A 17 1.94 -21.93 -41.33
CA ALA A 17 2.43 -20.58 -41.52
C ALA A 17 1.27 -19.68 -42.00
N SER A 18 0.75 -18.84 -41.12
CA SER A 18 -0.12 -17.73 -41.49
C SER A 18 0.71 -16.56 -42.04
N SER A 19 0.19 -15.92 -43.08
CA SER A 19 0.82 -14.82 -43.82
C SER A 19 1.10 -13.58 -42.93
N PRO A 20 2.05 -12.69 -43.29
CA PRO A 20 2.42 -11.54 -42.47
C PRO A 20 1.33 -10.45 -42.36
N HIS A 21 0.22 -10.60 -43.08
CA HIS A 21 -0.78 -9.56 -43.27
C HIS A 21 -2.06 -9.72 -42.45
N ASP A 22 -2.21 -10.79 -41.66
CA ASP A 22 -3.41 -11.03 -40.85
C ASP A 22 -3.13 -11.22 -39.35
N ASN A 23 -2.11 -10.52 -38.83
CA ASN A 23 -1.86 -10.41 -37.38
C ASN A 23 -2.86 -9.43 -36.72
N GLN A 24 -4.16 -9.74 -36.80
CA GLN A 24 -5.15 -9.02 -36.02
C GLN A 24 -4.95 -9.36 -34.54
N PHE A 25 -4.82 -8.31 -33.72
CA PHE A 25 -4.81 -8.45 -32.27
C PHE A 25 -6.14 -9.08 -31.85
N ASP A 26 -6.08 -10.31 -31.33
CA ASP A 26 -7.25 -11.12 -30.98
C ASP A 26 -8.27 -10.27 -30.21
N PRO A 27 -9.52 -10.13 -30.71
CA PRO A 27 -10.61 -9.47 -30.00
C PRO A 27 -10.73 -9.86 -28.53
N ALA A 28 -10.46 -11.13 -28.20
CA ALA A 28 -10.51 -11.62 -26.82
C ALA A 28 -9.48 -10.92 -25.91
N MET A 29 -8.30 -10.57 -26.41
CA MET A 29 -7.24 -9.89 -25.65
C MET A 29 -7.49 -8.38 -25.44
N HIS A 30 -8.52 -7.80 -26.08
CA HIS A 30 -8.79 -6.36 -25.99
C HIS A 30 -9.11 -5.94 -24.56
N GLN A 31 -9.93 -6.74 -23.87
CA GLN A 31 -10.31 -6.48 -22.48
C GLN A 31 -9.09 -6.44 -21.56
N THR A 32 -8.19 -7.42 -21.67
CA THR A 32 -6.95 -7.48 -20.90
C THR A 32 -6.06 -6.28 -21.18
N PHE A 33 -5.90 -5.91 -22.46
CA PHE A 33 -5.09 -4.74 -22.81
C PHE A 33 -5.63 -3.47 -22.14
N PHE A 34 -6.94 -3.19 -22.24
CA PHE A 34 -7.53 -2.00 -21.62
C PHE A 34 -7.39 -2.02 -20.09
N PHE A 35 -7.58 -3.19 -19.48
CA PHE A 35 -7.40 -3.36 -18.03
C PHE A 35 -5.96 -3.05 -17.60
N MET A 36 -4.96 -3.60 -18.29
CA MET A 36 -3.54 -3.38 -17.98
C MET A 36 -3.06 -1.97 -18.33
N GLU A 37 -3.60 -1.36 -19.39
CA GLU A 37 -3.29 0.02 -19.76
C GLU A 37 -3.88 1.02 -18.74
N ARG A 38 -5.05 0.74 -18.17
CA ARG A 38 -5.60 1.53 -17.07
C ARG A 38 -4.71 1.46 -15.82
N ARG A 39 -4.22 0.28 -15.46
CA ARG A 39 -3.27 0.10 -14.36
C ARG A 39 -1.96 0.87 -14.61
N ARG A 40 -1.42 0.80 -15.83
CA ARG A 40 -0.24 1.57 -16.26
C ARG A 40 -0.45 3.08 -16.10
N LEU A 41 -1.59 3.61 -16.55
CA LEU A 41 -1.89 5.03 -16.42
C LEU A 41 -2.08 5.45 -14.97
N HIS A 42 -2.72 4.63 -14.15
CA HIS A 42 -2.89 4.93 -12.74
C HIS A 42 -1.53 5.15 -12.05
N ARG A 43 -0.54 4.28 -12.31
CA ARG A 43 0.85 4.46 -11.84
C ARG A 43 1.50 5.73 -12.36
N GLN A 44 1.30 6.06 -13.64
CA GLN A 44 1.88 7.26 -14.24
C GLN A 44 1.32 8.55 -13.63
N VAL A 45 0.01 8.59 -13.37
CA VAL A 45 -0.66 9.78 -12.86
C VAL A 45 -0.42 9.97 -11.36
N CYS A 46 -0.46 8.88 -10.58
CA CYS A 46 -0.28 8.94 -9.13
C CYS A 46 1.19 8.97 -8.71
N GLY A 47 2.08 8.34 -9.49
CA GLY A 47 3.51 8.22 -9.17
C GLY A 47 3.80 7.52 -7.84
N LYS A 48 4.97 7.79 -7.26
CA LYS A 48 5.38 7.29 -5.94
C LYS A 48 4.89 8.18 -4.80
N GLN A 49 4.74 7.60 -3.61
CA GLN A 49 4.57 8.34 -2.37
C GLN A 49 5.79 9.23 -2.13
N THR A 50 5.62 10.54 -2.33
CA THR A 50 6.62 11.54 -1.95
C THR A 50 6.20 12.18 -0.63
N LYS A 51 7.04 12.08 0.40
CA LYS A 51 6.89 12.90 1.62
C LYS A 51 7.28 14.34 1.30
N ARG A 52 6.35 15.12 0.75
CA ARG A 52 6.47 16.58 0.70
C ARG A 52 5.23 17.17 1.36
N GLY A 53 5.40 17.67 2.57
CA GLY A 53 4.33 18.40 3.25
C GLY A 53 3.99 19.69 2.51
N LEU A 54 2.74 20.14 2.64
CA LEU A 54 2.31 21.45 2.15
C LEU A 54 3.25 22.54 2.67
N LEU A 55 3.62 22.47 3.96
CA LEU A 55 4.54 23.42 4.59
C LEU A 55 5.91 23.43 3.90
N SER A 56 6.55 22.28 3.65
CA SER A 56 7.84 22.22 2.94
C SER A 56 7.75 22.80 1.53
N SER A 57 6.65 22.56 0.81
CA SER A 57 6.42 23.16 -0.50
C SER A 57 6.24 24.68 -0.40
N LEU A 58 5.52 25.15 0.63
CA LEU A 58 5.34 26.58 0.91
C LEU A 58 6.63 27.26 1.39
N THR A 59 7.49 26.55 2.13
CA THR A 59 8.79 27.06 2.57
C THR A 59 9.75 27.17 1.40
N GLU A 60 9.83 26.16 0.53
CA GLU A 60 10.59 26.25 -0.73
C GLU A 60 10.06 27.40 -1.61
N MET A 61 8.74 27.53 -1.72
CA MET A 61 8.07 28.60 -2.46
C MET A 61 8.39 29.99 -1.88
N GLY A 62 8.30 30.14 -0.55
CA GLY A 62 8.58 31.39 0.15
C GLY A 62 10.05 31.76 0.15
N ALA A 63 10.96 30.78 0.28
CA ALA A 63 12.40 31.01 0.17
C ALA A 63 12.80 31.43 -1.25
N PHE A 64 12.21 30.80 -2.27
CA PHE A 64 12.46 31.19 -3.66
C PHE A 64 11.88 32.56 -4.01
N LEU A 65 10.62 32.83 -3.62
CA LEU A 65 9.99 34.13 -3.82
C LEU A 65 10.73 35.22 -3.04
N GLY A 66 11.11 34.95 -1.79
CA GLY A 66 11.89 35.83 -0.94
C GLY A 66 13.27 36.11 -1.53
N PHE A 67 13.98 35.10 -2.04
CA PHE A 67 15.26 35.28 -2.73
C PHE A 67 15.09 36.08 -4.03
N THR A 68 14.04 35.81 -4.81
CA THR A 68 13.78 36.52 -6.08
C THR A 68 13.44 37.98 -5.82
N VAL A 69 12.57 38.26 -4.83
CA VAL A 69 12.22 39.62 -4.41
C VAL A 69 13.42 40.32 -3.80
N TYR A 70 14.18 39.65 -2.92
CA TYR A 70 15.43 40.20 -2.37
C TYR A 70 16.42 40.51 -3.49
N ALA A 71 16.67 39.60 -4.41
CA ALA A 71 17.61 39.83 -5.50
C ALA A 71 17.13 40.95 -6.43
N LEU A 72 15.83 41.07 -6.68
CA LEU A 72 15.28 42.15 -7.52
C LEU A 72 15.11 43.49 -6.81
N VAL A 73 14.91 43.51 -5.48
CA VAL A 73 14.75 44.73 -4.68
C VAL A 73 16.09 45.22 -4.17
N TYR A 74 16.93 44.37 -3.58
CA TYR A 74 18.24 44.72 -3.04
C TYR A 74 19.22 45.19 -4.12
N VAL A 75 19.27 44.49 -5.28
CA VAL A 75 20.03 44.97 -6.46
C VAL A 75 19.41 46.27 -7.01
N ARG A 76 18.11 46.47 -6.83
CA ARG A 76 17.41 47.69 -7.24
C ARG A 76 17.49 48.83 -6.23
N THR A 77 17.81 48.63 -4.95
CA THR A 77 17.78 49.71 -3.95
C THR A 77 19.17 50.10 -3.46
N GLU A 78 20.12 49.17 -3.35
CA GLU A 78 21.50 49.49 -2.93
C GLU A 78 22.48 49.68 -4.10
N PHE A 79 22.15 49.21 -5.31
CA PHE A 79 23.03 49.26 -6.48
C PHE A 79 22.56 50.27 -7.56
N LEU A 80 21.69 51.22 -7.21
CA LEU A 80 21.14 52.28 -8.09
C LEU A 80 22.14 53.40 -8.45
N HIS A 81 23.38 53.04 -8.76
CA HIS A 81 24.25 53.89 -9.59
C HIS A 81 24.55 53.24 -10.95
N PHE A 82 23.93 52.11 -11.26
CA PHE A 82 23.97 51.55 -12.61
C PHE A 82 22.85 52.11 -13.47
N GLU A 83 23.22 52.71 -14.60
CA GLU A 83 22.29 53.10 -15.66
C GLU A 83 21.51 51.87 -16.16
N ALA A 84 20.29 52.07 -16.68
CA ALA A 84 19.41 51.01 -17.19
C ALA A 84 20.03 50.11 -18.29
N ALA A 85 21.25 50.42 -18.74
CA ALA A 85 22.04 49.69 -19.73
C ALA A 85 23.12 48.76 -19.13
N ASP A 86 23.25 48.67 -17.80
CA ASP A 86 24.26 47.81 -17.17
C ASP A 86 24.02 46.32 -17.50
N PRO A 87 25.01 45.62 -18.10
CA PRO A 87 24.89 44.22 -18.47
C PRO A 87 24.39 43.33 -17.32
N VAL A 88 24.81 43.58 -16.08
CA VAL A 88 24.45 42.74 -14.92
C VAL A 88 22.94 42.75 -14.69
N VAL A 89 22.32 43.92 -14.84
CA VAL A 89 20.88 44.14 -14.71
C VAL A 89 20.18 43.34 -15.82
N VAL A 90 20.58 43.51 -17.09
CA VAL A 90 19.97 42.83 -18.25
C VAL A 90 20.11 41.30 -18.22
N TRP A 91 21.25 40.76 -17.77
CA TRP A 91 21.54 39.32 -17.80
C TRP A 91 20.98 38.52 -16.61
N MET A 92 20.52 39.19 -15.55
CA MET A 92 20.00 38.54 -14.35
C MET A 92 18.77 37.64 -14.59
N PRO A 93 17.66 38.10 -15.21
CA PRO A 93 16.51 37.24 -15.47
C PRO A 93 16.83 36.09 -16.44
N VAL A 94 17.75 36.32 -17.39
CA VAL A 94 18.25 35.30 -18.31
C VAL A 94 19.01 34.21 -17.56
N SER A 95 19.92 34.59 -16.66
CA SER A 95 20.70 33.66 -15.85
C SER A 95 19.81 32.82 -14.92
N LEU A 96 18.81 33.44 -14.28
CA LEU A 96 17.83 32.73 -13.46
C LEU A 96 16.97 31.78 -14.31
N THR A 97 16.66 32.16 -15.55
CA THR A 97 15.97 31.29 -16.51
C THR A 97 16.79 30.04 -16.83
N VAL A 98 18.07 30.21 -17.20
CA VAL A 98 18.98 29.10 -17.48
C VAL A 98 19.11 28.17 -16.27
N LEU A 99 19.25 28.72 -15.07
CA LEU A 99 19.35 27.95 -13.83
C LEU A 99 18.07 27.12 -13.56
N LEU A 100 16.89 27.75 -13.62
CA LEU A 100 15.61 27.09 -13.37
C LEU A 100 15.31 25.99 -14.40
N VAL A 101 15.56 26.27 -15.69
CA VAL A 101 15.41 25.29 -16.76
C VAL A 101 16.40 24.14 -16.58
N GLY A 102 17.65 24.42 -16.24
CA GLY A 102 18.68 23.41 -15.98
C GLY A 102 18.34 22.50 -14.79
N ILE A 103 17.90 23.07 -13.67
CA ILE A 103 17.44 22.31 -12.50
C ILE A 103 16.22 21.44 -12.85
N SER A 104 15.24 22.02 -13.54
CA SER A 104 14.00 21.32 -13.92
C SER A 104 14.28 20.19 -14.91
N LEU A 105 15.18 20.41 -15.88
CA LEU A 105 15.61 19.40 -16.84
C LEU A 105 16.33 18.25 -16.14
N ARG A 106 17.27 18.56 -15.23
CA ARG A 106 17.96 17.55 -14.42
C ARG A 106 16.95 16.75 -13.58
N GLN A 107 16.02 17.42 -12.91
CA GLN A 107 14.98 16.74 -12.12
C GLN A 107 14.08 15.87 -12.99
N MET A 108 13.67 16.32 -14.17
CA MET A 108 12.91 15.52 -15.12
C MET A 108 13.67 14.26 -15.56
N LEU A 109 14.96 14.37 -15.88
CA LEU A 109 15.79 13.26 -16.33
C LEU A 109 16.04 12.22 -15.23
N VAL A 110 16.20 12.69 -13.98
CA VAL A 110 16.48 11.85 -12.81
C VAL A 110 15.21 11.23 -12.23
N VAL A 111 14.19 12.04 -11.93
CA VAL A 111 12.99 11.59 -11.22
C VAL A 111 11.99 10.95 -12.17
N ARG A 112 11.87 11.44 -13.42
CA ARG A 112 10.97 10.94 -14.49
C ARG A 112 9.48 10.85 -14.16
N GLU A 113 9.08 11.22 -12.94
CA GLU A 113 7.72 11.23 -12.44
C GLU A 113 7.20 12.67 -12.30
N HIS A 114 5.89 12.87 -12.47
CA HIS A 114 5.23 14.18 -12.34
C HIS A 114 5.85 15.33 -13.19
N TRP A 115 6.57 15.00 -14.27
CA TRP A 115 7.31 15.98 -15.06
C TRP A 115 6.42 17.09 -15.62
N THR A 116 5.17 16.81 -15.98
CA THR A 116 4.23 17.82 -16.46
C THR A 116 3.93 18.88 -15.40
N LEU A 117 3.78 18.45 -14.13
CA LEU A 117 3.56 19.35 -13.00
C LEU A 117 4.84 20.12 -12.65
N LEU A 118 6.00 19.45 -12.75
CA LEU A 118 7.30 20.11 -12.60
C LEU A 118 7.43 21.26 -13.60
N TRP A 119 7.20 21.01 -14.90
CA TRP A 119 7.30 22.05 -15.92
C TRP A 119 6.23 23.14 -15.77
N ALA A 120 4.99 22.79 -15.41
CA ALA A 120 3.97 23.80 -15.11
C ALA A 120 4.41 24.74 -13.98
N LYS A 121 5.09 24.22 -12.95
CA LYS A 121 5.71 25.03 -11.89
C LYS A 121 6.86 25.87 -12.42
N THR A 122 7.77 25.29 -13.21
CA THR A 122 8.91 26.00 -13.81
C THR A 122 8.44 27.20 -14.65
N TRP A 123 7.42 27.02 -15.50
CA TRP A 123 6.87 28.10 -16.31
C TRP A 123 6.17 29.16 -15.45
N GLY A 124 5.44 28.75 -14.41
CA GLY A 124 4.85 29.70 -13.45
C GLY A 124 5.91 30.54 -12.73
N TRP A 125 7.04 29.94 -12.36
CA TRP A 125 8.16 30.66 -11.75
C TRP A 125 8.83 31.64 -12.71
N LEU A 126 9.08 31.21 -13.94
CA LEU A 126 9.64 32.10 -14.96
C LEU A 126 8.70 33.24 -15.28
N LEU A 127 7.39 32.99 -15.33
CA LEU A 127 6.40 34.06 -15.49
C LEU A 127 6.50 35.09 -14.36
N ILE A 128 6.65 34.67 -13.09
CA ILE A 128 6.83 35.60 -11.96
C ILE A 128 8.13 36.39 -12.10
N VAL A 129 9.25 35.73 -12.38
CA VAL A 129 10.56 36.38 -12.55
C VAL A 129 10.50 37.45 -13.63
N TRP A 130 9.96 37.11 -14.80
CA TRP A 130 9.85 38.03 -15.92
C TRP A 130 8.78 39.11 -15.69
N TRP A 131 7.70 38.82 -14.95
CA TRP A 131 6.71 39.83 -14.57
C TRP A 131 7.30 40.88 -13.63
N LEU A 132 8.02 40.45 -12.59
CA LEU A 132 8.71 41.34 -11.65
C LEU A 132 9.79 42.19 -12.34
N TRP A 133 10.45 41.63 -13.35
CA TRP A 133 11.45 42.33 -14.15
C TRP A 133 10.86 43.46 -15.00
N VAL A 134 9.74 43.18 -15.65
CA VAL A 134 9.08 44.06 -16.62
C VAL A 134 8.24 45.14 -15.94
N SER A 135 7.78 44.92 -14.71
CA SER A 135 6.87 45.83 -14.01
C SER A 135 7.52 47.17 -13.64
N ASN A 136 6.72 48.24 -13.72
CA ASN A 136 7.14 49.58 -13.32
C ASN A 136 7.21 49.71 -11.78
N ALA A 137 8.10 50.57 -11.28
CA ALA A 137 8.24 50.94 -9.86
C ALA A 137 6.93 51.47 -9.26
N GLU A 138 6.24 52.31 -10.05
CA GLU A 138 5.07 53.06 -9.60
C GLU A 138 3.78 52.28 -9.80
N ASN A 139 3.74 51.43 -10.83
CA ASN A 139 2.59 50.60 -11.17
C ASN A 139 3.03 49.19 -11.55
N PHE A 140 2.87 48.27 -10.60
CA PHE A 140 3.23 46.85 -10.75
C PHE A 140 2.54 46.15 -11.94
N PHE A 141 1.40 46.67 -12.37
CA PHE A 141 0.60 46.10 -13.46
C PHE A 141 0.92 46.66 -14.85
N VAL A 142 1.85 47.62 -14.95
CA VAL A 142 2.19 48.29 -16.21
C VAL A 142 3.66 47.99 -16.60
N PRO A 143 3.91 47.31 -17.73
CA PRO A 143 5.25 47.07 -18.28
C PRO A 143 6.04 48.35 -18.60
N LYS A 144 7.37 48.35 -18.40
CA LYS A 144 8.28 49.47 -18.73
C LYS A 144 8.43 49.73 -20.23
N ASP A 145 8.63 48.68 -21.03
CA ASP A 145 8.63 48.74 -22.50
C ASP A 145 7.57 47.77 -23.03
N ALA A 146 6.51 48.30 -23.64
CA ALA A 146 5.32 47.50 -23.96
C ALA A 146 5.60 46.39 -25.00
N GLU A 147 6.33 46.63 -26.09
CA GLU A 147 6.37 45.65 -27.20
C GLU A 147 7.22 44.40 -26.93
N LYS A 148 8.52 44.55 -26.61
CA LYS A 148 9.45 43.39 -26.47
C LYS A 148 9.17 42.56 -25.22
N ASN A 149 8.76 43.21 -24.14
CA ASN A 149 8.48 42.52 -22.88
C ASN A 149 7.14 41.77 -22.92
N ASN A 150 6.16 42.27 -23.68
CA ASN A 150 4.90 41.54 -23.90
C ASN A 150 5.14 40.20 -24.60
N ILE A 151 6.09 40.12 -25.56
CA ILE A 151 6.40 38.87 -26.25
C ILE A 151 6.89 37.80 -25.26
N VAL A 152 7.82 38.14 -24.36
CA VAL A 152 8.38 37.19 -23.38
C VAL A 152 7.31 36.68 -22.41
N LEU A 153 6.45 37.57 -21.91
CA LEU A 153 5.34 37.20 -21.04
C LEU A 153 4.32 36.31 -21.77
N ILE A 154 3.96 36.64 -23.01
CA ILE A 154 3.08 35.82 -23.85
C ILE A 154 3.67 34.43 -24.05
N VAL A 155 4.97 34.31 -24.34
CA VAL A 155 5.64 33.01 -24.50
C VAL A 155 5.49 32.16 -23.24
N TYR A 156 5.75 32.69 -22.05
CA TYR A 156 5.62 31.92 -20.82
C TYR A 156 4.16 31.57 -20.48
N ILE A 157 3.21 32.47 -20.75
CA ILE A 157 1.77 32.19 -20.62
C ILE A 157 1.35 31.04 -21.55
N VAL A 158 1.82 31.05 -22.80
CA VAL A 158 1.56 29.98 -23.77
C VAL A 158 2.18 28.67 -23.31
N LEU A 159 3.45 28.66 -22.89
CA LEU A 159 4.13 27.46 -22.38
C LEU A 159 3.44 26.88 -21.13
N GLN A 160 3.02 27.75 -20.20
CA GLN A 160 2.26 27.35 -19.02
C GLN A 160 0.90 26.76 -19.40
N SER A 161 0.18 27.41 -20.31
CA SER A 161 -1.14 26.96 -20.78
C SER A 161 -1.06 25.62 -21.51
N LEU A 162 -0.06 25.44 -22.38
CA LEU A 162 0.19 24.17 -23.09
C LEU A 162 0.55 23.04 -22.13
N THR A 163 1.45 23.29 -21.18
CA THR A 163 1.85 22.25 -20.21
C THR A 163 0.74 21.89 -19.23
N PHE A 164 -0.06 22.87 -18.80
CA PHE A 164 -1.25 22.62 -17.99
C PHE A 164 -2.30 21.82 -18.76
N THR A 165 -2.58 22.20 -20.01
CA THR A 165 -3.50 21.47 -20.89
C THR A 165 -3.04 20.03 -21.07
N MET A 166 -1.76 19.81 -21.34
CA MET A 166 -1.18 18.47 -21.45
C MET A 166 -1.33 17.68 -20.15
N TRP A 167 -1.12 18.30 -18.99
CA TRP A 167 -1.34 17.64 -17.69
C TRP A 167 -2.81 17.24 -17.50
N VAL A 168 -3.77 18.11 -17.85
CA VAL A 168 -5.21 17.81 -17.81
C VAL A 168 -5.53 16.64 -18.74
N VAL A 169 -5.01 16.65 -19.96
CA VAL A 169 -5.24 15.56 -20.93
C VAL A 169 -4.71 14.24 -20.40
N ILE A 170 -3.48 14.19 -19.86
CA ILE A 170 -2.86 12.96 -19.36
C ILE A 170 -3.52 12.48 -18.06
N SER A 171 -3.85 13.40 -17.14
CA SER A 171 -4.26 13.06 -15.78
C SER A 171 -5.77 12.91 -15.61
N LYS A 172 -6.56 13.54 -16.48
CA LYS A 172 -8.04 13.56 -16.39
C LYS A 172 -8.68 12.99 -17.64
N CYS A 173 -8.39 13.52 -18.82
CA CYS A 173 -9.08 13.08 -20.04
C CYS A 173 -8.72 11.65 -20.43
N TYR A 174 -7.43 11.29 -20.42
CA TYR A 174 -6.98 9.99 -20.89
C TYR A 174 -7.48 8.81 -20.02
N PRO A 175 -7.44 8.88 -18.68
CA PRO A 175 -8.06 7.86 -17.83
C PRO A 175 -9.59 7.76 -18.02
N LEU A 176 -10.27 8.87 -18.31
CA LEU A 176 -11.72 8.87 -18.59
C LEU A 176 -12.01 8.17 -19.92
N LEU A 177 -11.23 8.47 -20.98
CA LEU A 177 -11.37 7.81 -22.28
C LEU A 177 -11.28 6.28 -22.16
N LEU A 178 -10.34 5.76 -21.36
CA LEU A 178 -10.20 4.32 -21.11
C LEU A 178 -11.38 3.67 -20.38
N LYS A 179 -12.20 4.45 -19.64
CA LYS A 179 -13.39 3.91 -18.97
C LYS A 179 -14.55 3.70 -19.96
N PHE A 180 -14.70 4.61 -20.93
CA PHE A 180 -15.86 4.63 -21.83
C PHE A 180 -15.61 3.93 -23.16
N PHE A 181 -14.37 3.92 -23.67
CA PHE A 181 -14.07 3.42 -25.01
C PHE A 181 -13.32 2.09 -24.96
N LYS A 182 -14.02 0.98 -25.28
CA LYS A 182 -13.46 -0.39 -25.34
C LYS A 182 -13.47 -1.01 -26.74
N GLY A 183 -13.44 -0.17 -27.78
CA GLY A 183 -13.58 -0.61 -29.17
C GLY A 183 -12.25 -0.96 -29.86
N SER A 184 -12.31 -1.94 -30.76
CA SER A 184 -11.20 -2.32 -31.67
C SER A 184 -10.70 -1.17 -32.56
N VAL A 185 -11.55 -0.17 -32.82
CA VAL A 185 -11.19 1.03 -33.60
C VAL A 185 -10.11 1.86 -32.91
N LEU A 186 -10.22 2.13 -31.60
CA LEU A 186 -9.18 2.92 -30.92
C LEU A 186 -7.86 2.14 -30.78
N LEU A 187 -7.92 0.83 -30.58
CA LEU A 187 -6.73 -0.02 -30.56
C LEU A 187 -5.94 0.11 -31.86
N ARG A 188 -6.63 0.22 -33.00
CA ARG A 188 -6.01 0.43 -34.31
C ARG A 188 -5.60 1.87 -34.57
N MET A 189 -6.43 2.87 -34.22
CA MET A 189 -6.17 4.28 -34.58
C MET A 189 -5.24 4.98 -33.59
N PHE A 190 -5.55 4.89 -32.28
CA PHE A 190 -4.84 5.62 -31.23
C PHE A 190 -3.60 4.86 -30.75
N TRP A 191 -3.77 3.62 -30.30
CA TRP A 191 -2.66 2.79 -29.82
C TRP A 191 -1.88 2.09 -30.94
N ARG A 192 -2.45 1.97 -32.14
CA ARG A 192 -1.86 1.29 -33.29
C ARG A 192 -1.26 -0.07 -32.91
N VAL A 193 -2.02 -0.89 -32.18
CA VAL A 193 -1.58 -2.22 -31.74
C VAL A 193 -1.33 -3.10 -32.97
N ARG A 194 -0.19 -3.80 -33.00
CA ARG A 194 0.20 -4.77 -34.04
C ARG A 194 1.18 -5.79 -33.46
N ALA A 195 1.37 -6.93 -34.15
CA ALA A 195 2.44 -7.86 -33.79
C ALA A 195 3.82 -7.18 -33.77
N SER A 196 4.67 -7.54 -32.80
CA SER A 196 6.05 -7.09 -32.74
C SER A 196 6.97 -7.99 -33.58
N THR A 197 8.24 -7.60 -33.70
CA THR A 197 9.28 -8.43 -34.32
C THR A 197 9.71 -9.60 -33.43
N LYS A 198 9.45 -9.52 -32.12
CA LYS A 198 9.68 -10.61 -31.17
C LYS A 198 8.49 -11.57 -31.19
N ALA A 199 8.77 -12.87 -31.31
CA ALA A 199 7.74 -13.91 -31.34
C ALA A 199 6.83 -13.83 -30.10
N GLY A 200 5.51 -13.79 -30.32
CA GLY A 200 4.50 -13.71 -29.27
C GLY A 200 4.35 -12.34 -28.59
N TRP A 201 5.13 -11.33 -28.96
CA TRP A 201 4.99 -9.97 -28.43
C TRP A 201 4.10 -9.11 -29.33
N MET A 202 3.35 -8.21 -28.69
CA MET A 202 2.57 -7.17 -29.33
C MET A 202 3.27 -5.82 -29.15
N SER A 203 3.14 -4.94 -30.13
CA SER A 203 3.70 -3.60 -30.10
C SER A 203 2.60 -2.54 -30.20
N TYR A 204 2.69 -1.49 -29.37
CA TYR A 204 1.69 -0.42 -29.29
C TYR A 204 2.29 0.96 -28.98
N ARG A 205 1.48 2.02 -29.10
CA ARG A 205 1.86 3.41 -28.79
C ARG A 205 1.06 3.93 -27.57
N PRO A 206 1.64 3.92 -26.36
CA PRO A 206 0.90 4.14 -25.10
C PRO A 206 0.34 5.55 -24.90
N ASN A 207 0.93 6.58 -25.50
CA ASN A 207 0.51 7.97 -25.34
C ASN A 207 -0.03 8.55 -26.66
N GLY A 208 -0.46 7.69 -27.58
CA GLY A 208 -1.06 8.07 -28.85
C GLY A 208 -0.15 7.94 -30.08
N PRO A 209 -0.66 8.29 -31.27
CA PRO A 209 -0.08 7.91 -32.57
C PRO A 209 1.34 8.41 -32.84
N CYS A 210 1.74 9.54 -32.25
CA CYS A 210 3.05 10.16 -32.47
C CYS A 210 4.12 9.70 -31.48
N CYS A 211 3.75 8.92 -30.46
CA CYS A 211 4.67 8.53 -29.38
C CYS A 211 5.45 7.26 -29.70
N ARG A 212 6.60 7.09 -29.04
CA ARG A 212 7.48 5.92 -29.21
C ARG A 212 6.72 4.62 -28.88
N ARG A 213 6.96 3.59 -29.70
CA ARG A 213 6.38 2.26 -29.50
C ARG A 213 6.94 1.58 -28.24
N ARG A 214 6.08 0.74 -27.66
CA ARG A 214 6.36 -0.19 -26.56
C ARG A 214 5.83 -1.56 -26.91
N GLU A 215 6.26 -2.55 -26.16
CA GLU A 215 5.91 -3.95 -26.39
C GLU A 215 5.28 -4.53 -25.12
N PHE A 216 4.35 -5.44 -25.31
CA PHE A 216 3.75 -6.24 -24.25
C PHE A 216 3.50 -7.67 -24.71
N GLN A 217 3.38 -8.59 -23.75
CA GLN A 217 3.07 -9.98 -23.99
C GLN A 217 2.26 -10.55 -22.83
N TYR A 218 1.38 -11.49 -23.13
CA TYR A 218 0.77 -12.37 -22.14
C TYR A 218 1.24 -13.81 -22.39
N ILE A 219 1.53 -14.54 -21.31
CA ILE A 219 1.92 -15.94 -21.35
C ILE A 219 1.14 -16.65 -20.23
N GLY A 220 0.31 -17.64 -20.58
CA GLY A 220 -0.49 -18.36 -19.61
C GLY A 220 -1.69 -19.00 -20.27
N ASP A 221 -2.56 -19.58 -19.44
CA ASP A 221 -3.75 -20.25 -19.92
C ASP A 221 -4.76 -19.26 -20.48
N LEU A 222 -5.43 -19.68 -21.54
CA LEU A 222 -6.47 -18.92 -22.21
C LEU A 222 -7.78 -19.70 -22.14
N ARG A 223 -8.87 -19.01 -21.80
CA ARG A 223 -10.24 -19.49 -21.95
C ARG A 223 -10.95 -18.54 -22.90
N ASP A 224 -11.47 -19.06 -24.00
CA ASP A 224 -12.13 -18.27 -25.05
C ASP A 224 -11.27 -17.09 -25.57
N GLY A 225 -9.95 -17.34 -25.70
CA GLY A 225 -8.95 -16.34 -26.13
C GLY A 225 -8.60 -15.30 -25.07
N GLN A 226 -9.18 -15.38 -23.86
CA GLN A 226 -8.89 -14.46 -22.76
C GLN A 226 -8.01 -15.10 -21.69
N PRO A 227 -7.11 -14.32 -21.06
CA PRO A 227 -6.36 -14.72 -19.87
C PRO A 227 -7.28 -15.31 -18.80
N HIS A 228 -7.01 -16.55 -18.42
CA HIS A 228 -7.74 -17.27 -17.38
C HIS A 228 -6.77 -18.18 -16.63
N GLY A 229 -6.97 -18.40 -15.33
CA GLY A 229 -6.05 -19.23 -14.55
C GLY A 229 -4.71 -18.52 -14.32
N HIS A 230 -3.60 -19.27 -14.30
CA HIS A 230 -2.29 -18.69 -14.04
C HIS A 230 -1.67 -18.09 -15.30
N GLY A 231 -1.11 -16.89 -15.16
CA GLY A 231 -0.42 -16.25 -16.27
C GLY A 231 0.47 -15.08 -15.88
N VAL A 232 1.29 -14.70 -16.85
CA VAL A 232 2.28 -13.64 -16.78
C VAL A 232 1.96 -12.59 -17.83
N TRP A 233 1.87 -11.33 -17.40
CA TRP A 233 1.79 -10.18 -18.27
C TRP A 233 3.10 -9.40 -18.20
N CYS A 234 3.67 -9.05 -19.36
CA CYS A 234 4.89 -8.27 -19.46
C CYS A 234 4.65 -7.01 -20.28
N ASN A 235 5.07 -5.84 -19.81
CA ASN A 235 5.02 -4.59 -20.58
C ASN A 235 6.26 -3.74 -20.33
N ASN A 236 6.98 -3.38 -21.40
CA ASN A 236 8.27 -2.68 -21.33
C ASN A 236 8.18 -1.14 -21.26
N HIS A 237 7.00 -0.57 -21.04
CA HIS A 237 6.85 0.85 -20.77
C HIS A 237 7.40 1.22 -19.39
N ASN A 238 7.92 2.44 -19.18
CA ASN A 238 8.49 2.85 -17.89
C ASN A 238 7.51 2.73 -16.71
N HIS A 239 6.22 2.98 -16.97
CA HIS A 239 5.11 2.80 -16.02
C HIS A 239 4.33 1.49 -16.26
N GLY A 240 4.79 0.66 -17.19
CA GLY A 240 4.32 -0.70 -17.42
C GLY A 240 4.71 -1.62 -16.27
N GLU A 241 4.19 -2.83 -16.28
CA GLU A 241 4.43 -3.81 -15.23
C GLU A 241 4.70 -5.19 -15.82
N VAL A 242 5.47 -5.97 -15.06
CA VAL A 242 5.55 -7.42 -15.16
C VAL A 242 4.72 -7.99 -14.02
N VAL A 243 3.65 -8.72 -14.35
CA VAL A 243 2.72 -9.29 -13.37
C VAL A 243 2.70 -10.79 -13.52
N LYS A 244 2.77 -11.51 -12.41
CA LYS A 244 2.52 -12.93 -12.32
C LYS A 244 1.39 -13.17 -11.33
N GLY A 245 0.35 -13.88 -11.73
CA GLY A 245 -0.76 -14.15 -10.84
C GLY A 245 -1.91 -14.87 -11.49
N MET A 246 -3.07 -14.77 -10.84
CA MET A 246 -4.33 -15.34 -11.31
C MET A 246 -5.07 -14.37 -12.21
N TRP A 247 -5.70 -14.92 -13.25
CA TRP A 247 -6.50 -14.21 -14.22
C TRP A 247 -7.89 -14.84 -14.28
N ARG A 248 -8.91 -14.01 -14.41
CA ARG A 248 -10.30 -14.42 -14.60
C ARG A 248 -10.93 -13.50 -15.63
N ASP A 249 -11.37 -14.10 -16.74
CA ASP A 249 -12.06 -13.42 -17.84
C ASP A 249 -11.29 -12.18 -18.31
N GLY A 250 -10.00 -12.36 -18.57
CA GLY A 250 -9.11 -11.32 -19.07
C GLY A 250 -8.68 -10.26 -18.04
N LYS A 251 -9.11 -10.37 -16.78
CA LYS A 251 -8.74 -9.45 -15.69
C LYS A 251 -7.82 -10.12 -14.69
N LEU A 252 -6.89 -9.35 -14.14
CA LEU A 252 -6.04 -9.80 -13.04
C LEU A 252 -6.87 -9.85 -11.75
N VAL A 253 -6.77 -10.97 -11.01
CA VAL A 253 -7.42 -11.18 -9.72
C VAL A 253 -6.37 -11.58 -8.67
N ALA A 254 -6.62 -11.30 -7.40
CA ALA A 254 -5.70 -11.78 -6.36
C ALA A 254 -5.76 -13.32 -6.25
N PRO A 255 -4.65 -14.00 -5.91
CA PRO A 255 -3.35 -13.44 -5.58
C PRO A 255 -2.48 -13.15 -6.82
N PHE A 256 -1.65 -12.11 -6.74
CA PHE A 256 -0.65 -11.80 -7.77
C PHE A 256 0.56 -11.03 -7.20
N PHE A 257 1.64 -11.01 -7.97
CA PHE A 257 2.79 -10.14 -7.77
C PHE A 257 2.98 -9.27 -9.01
N SER A 258 3.27 -7.99 -8.79
CA SER A 258 3.55 -7.02 -9.84
C SER A 258 4.87 -6.30 -9.58
N ARG A 259 5.63 -6.06 -10.64
CA ARG A 259 6.84 -5.24 -10.64
C ARG A 259 6.75 -4.20 -11.75
N THR A 260 6.84 -2.93 -11.38
CA THR A 260 6.89 -1.82 -12.35
C THR A 260 8.19 -1.88 -13.12
N TYR A 261 8.11 -1.86 -14.46
CA TYR A 261 9.25 -2.08 -15.35
C TYR A 261 10.33 -1.01 -15.20
N GLY A 262 9.95 0.28 -15.19
CA GLY A 262 10.92 1.38 -15.16
C GLY A 262 11.53 1.67 -13.80
N THR A 263 10.75 1.53 -12.71
CA THR A 263 11.18 1.90 -11.36
C THR A 263 11.61 0.72 -10.50
N GLY A 264 11.24 -0.51 -10.89
CA GLY A 264 11.41 -1.70 -10.06
C GLY A 264 10.49 -1.73 -8.83
N SER A 265 9.56 -0.77 -8.66
CA SER A 265 8.58 -0.77 -7.57
C SER A 265 7.73 -2.04 -7.63
N MET A 266 7.59 -2.74 -6.52
CA MET A 266 6.87 -4.01 -6.42
C MET A 266 5.60 -3.86 -5.60
N SER A 267 4.53 -4.51 -6.05
CA SER A 267 3.26 -4.66 -5.33
C SER A 267 2.80 -6.11 -5.32
N LYS A 268 1.94 -6.43 -4.35
CA LYS A 268 1.32 -7.75 -4.19
C LYS A 268 -0.19 -7.59 -4.04
N GLY A 269 -0.94 -8.40 -4.78
CA GLY A 269 -2.38 -8.58 -4.62
C GLY A 269 -2.67 -9.71 -3.62
N LEU A 270 -3.46 -9.42 -2.60
CA LEU A 270 -3.86 -10.33 -1.52
C LEU A 270 -5.38 -10.39 -1.44
N ILE A 271 -5.92 -11.52 -1.01
CA ILE A 271 -7.33 -11.63 -0.62
C ILE A 271 -7.42 -11.53 0.89
N ILE A 272 -8.29 -10.64 1.37
CA ILE A 272 -8.59 -10.44 2.77
C ILE A 272 -10.07 -10.72 2.99
N GLY A 273 -10.38 -11.63 3.91
CA GLY A 273 -11.74 -11.90 4.35
C GLY A 273 -12.19 -10.83 5.34
N TYR A 274 -13.48 -10.55 5.38
CA TYR A 274 -14.03 -9.72 6.46
C TYR A 274 -15.31 -10.34 7.00
N GLY A 275 -15.58 -10.10 8.28
CA GLY A 275 -16.89 -10.24 8.90
C GLY A 275 -17.29 -8.90 9.47
N THR A 276 -18.44 -8.37 9.05
CA THR A 276 -18.91 -7.05 9.44
C THR A 276 -20.31 -7.11 10.02
N VAL A 277 -20.51 -6.47 11.17
CA VAL A 277 -21.84 -6.27 11.80
C VAL A 277 -22.36 -4.86 11.59
N ARG A 278 -21.73 -4.13 10.68
CA ARG A 278 -22.04 -2.75 10.34
C ARG A 278 -23.20 -2.72 9.36
N ASP A 279 -24.11 -1.77 9.56
CA ASP A 279 -25.16 -1.48 8.57
C ASP A 279 -24.61 -0.63 7.40
N GLU A 280 -23.54 0.11 7.66
CA GLU A 280 -22.88 0.96 6.67
C GLU A 280 -22.27 0.17 5.50
N ASP A 281 -22.02 0.87 4.38
CA ASP A 281 -21.20 0.34 3.29
C ASP A 281 -19.73 0.19 3.71
N LEU A 282 -19.00 -0.71 3.05
CA LEU A 282 -17.63 -1.09 3.38
C LEU A 282 -16.65 0.09 3.39
N ARG A 283 -16.99 1.17 2.67
CA ARG A 283 -16.15 2.38 2.48
C ARG A 283 -16.58 3.58 3.31
N SER A 284 -17.70 3.48 4.03
CA SER A 284 -18.34 4.62 4.69
C SER A 284 -18.43 4.44 6.20
N LEU A 285 -18.47 5.56 6.93
CA LEU A 285 -18.73 5.60 8.36
C LEU A 285 -19.91 6.53 8.60
N TYR A 286 -20.92 6.06 9.34
CA TYR A 286 -21.93 6.96 9.86
C TYR A 286 -21.37 7.72 11.07
N TYR A 287 -21.88 8.94 11.26
CA TYR A 287 -21.58 9.73 12.44
C TYR A 287 -22.10 9.04 13.72
N ILE A 288 -23.29 8.44 13.65
CA ILE A 288 -23.84 7.58 14.70
C ILE A 288 -23.74 6.14 14.22
N PRO A 289 -22.91 5.29 14.86
CA PRO A 289 -22.74 3.92 14.41
C PRO A 289 -24.02 3.12 14.60
N THR A 290 -24.40 2.41 13.54
CA THR A 290 -25.55 1.52 13.53
C THR A 290 -25.10 0.07 13.36
N LYS A 291 -25.88 -0.84 13.94
CA LYS A 291 -25.60 -2.27 13.93
C LYS A 291 -26.55 -2.95 12.96
N GLY A 292 -25.99 -3.75 12.06
CA GLY A 292 -26.71 -4.63 11.16
C GLY A 292 -26.52 -6.10 11.53
N ARG A 293 -26.89 -6.99 10.61
CA ARG A 293 -26.60 -8.43 10.72
C ARG A 293 -25.13 -8.71 10.38
N LEU A 294 -24.57 -9.78 10.95
CA LEU A 294 -23.25 -10.27 10.59
C LEU A 294 -23.23 -10.70 9.11
N ARG A 295 -22.31 -10.13 8.34
CA ARG A 295 -22.11 -10.39 6.91
C ARG A 295 -20.64 -10.72 6.65
N PHE A 296 -20.39 -11.59 5.69
CA PHE A 296 -19.04 -11.95 5.27
C PHE A 296 -18.76 -11.51 3.83
N GLY A 297 -17.49 -11.56 3.45
CA GLY A 297 -17.06 -11.34 2.08
C GLY A 297 -15.54 -11.29 1.97
N THR A 298 -15.07 -11.09 0.75
CA THR A 298 -13.64 -10.93 0.44
C THR A 298 -13.36 -9.62 -0.27
N LEU A 299 -12.20 -9.05 0.02
CA LEU A 299 -11.61 -7.92 -0.70
C LEU A 299 -10.27 -8.32 -1.28
N GLY A 300 -10.07 -8.03 -2.57
CA GLY A 300 -8.75 -8.05 -3.22
C GLY A 300 -8.05 -6.72 -2.96
N VAL A 301 -6.94 -6.77 -2.22
CA VAL A 301 -6.14 -5.61 -1.82
C VAL A 301 -4.79 -5.67 -2.52
N GLU A 302 -4.40 -4.60 -3.20
CA GLU A 302 -3.05 -4.44 -3.75
C GLU A 302 -2.21 -3.55 -2.82
N CYS A 303 -1.04 -4.03 -2.43
CA CYS A 303 -0.17 -3.38 -1.44
C CYS A 303 1.25 -3.22 -2.00
N SER A 304 1.93 -2.12 -1.64
CA SER A 304 3.35 -1.93 -2.00
C SER A 304 4.23 -2.81 -1.11
N VAL A 305 5.22 -3.49 -1.69
CA VAL A 305 6.12 -4.41 -0.93
C VAL A 305 7.58 -4.00 -0.96
N ALA A 306 8.07 -3.43 -2.06
CA ALA A 306 9.45 -2.97 -2.15
C ALA A 306 9.67 -1.93 -3.26
N GLY A 307 10.83 -1.27 -3.23
CA GLY A 307 11.13 -0.12 -4.07
C GLY A 307 10.38 1.13 -3.63
N GLY A 308 10.18 2.09 -4.54
CA GLY A 308 9.38 3.27 -4.23
C GLY A 308 7.90 2.93 -4.12
N PHE A 309 7.30 3.16 -2.95
CA PHE A 309 5.88 2.86 -2.69
C PHE A 309 5.00 3.69 -3.62
N LEU A 310 4.01 3.07 -4.24
CA LEU A 310 3.11 3.75 -5.18
C LEU A 310 2.08 4.58 -4.42
N ALA A 311 1.81 5.81 -4.85
CA ALA A 311 1.00 6.76 -4.09
C ALA A 311 -0.47 6.35 -3.93
N HIS A 312 -1.01 5.63 -4.90
CA HIS A 312 -2.38 5.13 -4.86
C HIS A 312 -2.53 3.83 -4.06
N LEU A 313 -1.42 3.17 -3.70
CA LEU A 313 -1.45 1.95 -2.90
C LEU A 313 -1.26 2.29 -1.42
N PRO A 314 -1.83 1.49 -0.51
CA PRO A 314 -2.66 0.31 -0.78
C PRO A 314 -4.09 0.63 -1.27
N GLU A 315 -4.67 -0.23 -2.12
CA GLU A 315 -5.99 -0.02 -2.75
C GLU A 315 -6.79 -1.33 -2.84
N VAL A 316 -8.12 -1.25 -2.70
CA VAL A 316 -9.05 -2.35 -3.00
C VAL A 316 -9.46 -2.31 -4.47
N PHE A 317 -9.25 -3.42 -5.17
CA PHE A 317 -9.57 -3.53 -6.60
C PHE A 317 -10.61 -4.63 -6.92
N GLU A 318 -10.93 -5.50 -5.96
CA GLU A 318 -11.93 -6.57 -6.08
C GLU A 318 -12.76 -6.63 -4.80
N HIS A 319 -14.07 -6.83 -4.94
CA HIS A 319 -14.98 -7.11 -3.83
C HIS A 319 -15.93 -8.22 -4.22
N THR A 320 -16.09 -9.21 -3.35
CA THR A 320 -17.10 -10.26 -3.48
C THR A 320 -17.85 -10.37 -2.16
N GLY A 321 -19.14 -10.04 -2.18
CA GLY A 321 -20.04 -10.26 -1.06
C GLY A 321 -20.55 -11.69 -1.12
N GLU A 322 -20.14 -12.52 -0.16
CA GLU A 322 -20.37 -13.97 -0.18
C GLU A 322 -20.72 -14.46 1.23
N ASN A 323 -21.20 -15.70 1.35
CA ASN A 323 -21.34 -16.33 2.65
C ASN A 323 -19.96 -16.76 3.18
N LEU A 324 -19.85 -17.15 4.45
CA LEU A 324 -18.56 -17.53 5.03
C LEU A 324 -17.95 -18.80 4.39
N GLU A 325 -18.78 -19.75 3.95
CA GLU A 325 -18.32 -20.98 3.33
C GLU A 325 -17.62 -20.70 1.99
N ASP A 326 -18.17 -19.80 1.20
CA ASP A 326 -17.59 -19.30 -0.05
C ASP A 326 -16.23 -18.61 0.22
N VAL A 327 -16.18 -17.74 1.24
CA VAL A 327 -14.94 -17.05 1.65
C VAL A 327 -13.85 -18.05 2.02
N VAL A 328 -14.18 -19.05 2.83
CA VAL A 328 -13.25 -20.12 3.23
C VAL A 328 -12.88 -21.00 2.04
N GLY A 329 -13.83 -21.27 1.13
CA GLY A 329 -13.61 -21.98 -0.13
C GLY A 329 -12.58 -21.27 -1.01
N LYS A 330 -12.72 -19.96 -1.20
CA LYS A 330 -11.79 -19.10 -1.95
C LYS A 330 -10.39 -19.13 -1.34
N PHE A 331 -10.28 -19.12 -0.02
CA PHE A 331 -8.99 -19.29 0.66
C PHE A 331 -8.35 -20.66 0.39
N LYS A 332 -9.12 -21.75 0.46
CA LYS A 332 -8.63 -23.10 0.19
C LYS A 332 -8.18 -23.27 -1.26
N GLU A 333 -8.94 -22.74 -2.21
CA GLU A 333 -8.59 -22.73 -3.63
C GLU A 333 -7.23 -22.04 -3.85
N MET A 334 -7.02 -20.85 -3.28
CA MET A 334 -5.74 -20.14 -3.39
C MET A 334 -4.56 -20.91 -2.81
N SER A 335 -4.71 -21.52 -1.64
CA SER A 335 -3.63 -22.29 -1.01
C SER A 335 -3.19 -23.46 -1.88
N GLN A 336 -4.12 -24.13 -2.56
CA GLN A 336 -3.81 -25.22 -3.49
C GLN A 336 -3.06 -24.73 -4.73
N HIS A 337 -3.50 -23.61 -5.33
CA HIS A 337 -2.88 -23.07 -6.55
C HIS A 337 -1.48 -22.47 -6.30
N THR A 338 -1.24 -21.93 -5.11
CA THR A 338 0.08 -21.39 -4.71
C THR A 338 1.17 -22.48 -4.74
N ILE A 339 0.83 -23.73 -4.43
CA ILE A 339 1.76 -24.87 -4.42
C ILE A 339 2.10 -25.33 -5.84
N GLY A 340 1.13 -25.38 -6.75
CA GLY A 340 1.36 -25.73 -8.17
C GLY A 340 2.21 -24.68 -8.92
N SER A 341 2.01 -23.40 -8.60
CA SER A 341 2.77 -22.28 -9.18
C SER A 341 4.28 -22.34 -8.88
N LEU A 342 4.69 -22.94 -7.76
CA LEU A 342 6.09 -23.09 -7.38
C LEU A 342 6.84 -24.11 -8.25
N THR A 343 6.17 -25.16 -8.69
CA THR A 343 6.75 -26.22 -9.52
C THR A 343 6.85 -25.77 -10.98
N GLU A 344 5.85 -25.05 -11.50
CA GLU A 344 5.92 -24.43 -12.84
C GLU A 344 6.90 -23.25 -12.93
N CYS A 345 7.25 -22.58 -11.82
CA CYS A 345 8.28 -21.53 -11.83
C CYS A 345 9.65 -22.02 -12.34
N GLU A 346 9.98 -23.29 -12.10
CA GLU A 346 11.27 -23.84 -12.46
C GLU A 346 11.43 -23.97 -13.98
N SER A 347 10.34 -24.20 -14.73
CA SER A 347 10.37 -24.26 -16.20
C SER A 347 10.40 -22.89 -16.89
N TYR A 348 9.97 -21.82 -16.20
CA TYR A 348 10.03 -20.45 -16.74
C TYR A 348 11.39 -19.77 -16.58
N ARG A 349 12.33 -20.37 -15.82
CA ARG A 349 13.70 -19.85 -15.65
C ARG A 349 14.51 -19.79 -16.95
N GLU A 350 14.13 -20.58 -17.95
CA GLU A 350 14.91 -20.82 -19.17
C GLU A 350 14.67 -19.81 -20.31
N ARG A 351 13.82 -18.78 -20.16
CA ARG A 351 13.68 -17.72 -21.17
C ARG A 351 14.60 -16.53 -20.84
N ASP A 352 15.50 -16.21 -21.77
CA ASP A 352 16.56 -15.18 -21.74
C ASP A 352 16.11 -13.71 -21.54
N ASP A 353 14.95 -13.42 -20.93
CA ASP A 353 14.60 -12.06 -20.52
C ASP A 353 15.07 -11.81 -19.07
N PRO A 354 16.10 -10.96 -18.85
CA PRO A 354 16.65 -10.67 -17.52
C PRO A 354 15.61 -10.12 -16.53
N TRP A 355 14.48 -9.61 -17.02
CA TRP A 355 13.43 -9.02 -16.20
C TRP A 355 12.40 -10.04 -15.72
N CYS A 356 12.27 -11.20 -16.38
CA CYS A 356 11.28 -12.23 -16.04
C CYS A 356 11.84 -13.36 -15.16
N SER A 357 13.13 -13.70 -15.27
CA SER A 357 13.70 -14.93 -14.67
C SER A 357 14.19 -14.82 -13.21
N PRO A 358 14.89 -13.77 -12.73
CA PRO A 358 15.52 -13.82 -11.40
C PRO A 358 14.62 -13.40 -10.22
N VAL A 359 13.62 -12.52 -10.44
CA VAL A 359 13.00 -11.76 -9.33
C VAL A 359 11.87 -12.48 -8.61
N PHE A 360 11.20 -13.45 -9.26
CA PHE A 360 10.07 -14.15 -8.63
C PHE A 360 10.49 -15.28 -7.67
N SER A 361 11.71 -15.79 -7.82
CA SER A 361 12.23 -16.90 -7.00
C SER A 361 12.32 -16.57 -5.51
N SER A 362 12.63 -15.32 -5.15
CA SER A 362 12.91 -14.93 -3.76
C SER A 362 11.64 -14.54 -2.96
N CYS A 363 10.56 -14.16 -3.65
CA CYS A 363 9.30 -13.74 -3.04
C CYS A 363 8.33 -14.89 -2.78
N MET A 364 8.52 -16.05 -3.42
CA MET A 364 7.59 -17.18 -3.36
C MET A 364 8.10 -18.37 -2.52
N ASN A 365 9.31 -18.31 -1.98
CA ASN A 365 9.87 -19.36 -1.12
C ASN A 365 9.20 -19.39 0.28
N ALA A 366 7.95 -19.84 0.34
CA ALA A 366 7.33 -20.37 1.54
C ALA A 366 6.98 -21.84 1.24
N ARG A 367 7.99 -22.73 1.32
CA ARG A 367 7.73 -24.17 1.43
C ARG A 367 7.21 -24.41 2.85
N GLU A 368 5.90 -24.56 3.02
CA GLU A 368 5.35 -25.00 4.30
C GLU A 368 4.29 -26.09 4.11
N THR A 369 4.53 -27.19 4.83
CA THR A 369 3.79 -28.46 4.85
C THR A 369 2.93 -28.54 6.11
N GLY A 370 1.94 -27.66 6.23
CA GLY A 370 0.94 -27.68 7.31
C GLY A 370 -0.44 -28.07 6.79
N PRO A 371 -1.35 -28.60 7.64
CA PRO A 371 -2.74 -28.80 7.24
C PRO A 371 -3.37 -27.45 6.86
N GLN A 372 -3.70 -27.31 5.57
CA GLN A 372 -4.17 -26.07 4.98
C GLN A 372 -5.51 -25.61 5.57
N GLY A 373 -5.66 -24.29 5.78
CA GLY A 373 -6.96 -23.66 5.94
C GLY A 373 -7.70 -23.93 7.27
N ARG A 374 -6.99 -24.36 8.30
CA ARG A 374 -7.54 -24.50 9.67
C ARG A 374 -7.15 -23.37 10.62
N LYS A 375 -6.26 -22.48 10.19
CA LYS A 375 -5.73 -21.37 10.98
C LYS A 375 -6.15 -20.03 10.38
N ALA A 376 -6.48 -19.06 11.23
CA ALA A 376 -6.78 -17.71 10.79
C ALA A 376 -6.06 -16.64 11.62
N ILE A 377 -5.78 -15.50 10.99
CA ILE A 377 -5.44 -14.25 11.69
C ILE A 377 -6.68 -13.39 11.64
N VAL A 378 -7.16 -12.93 12.80
CA VAL A 378 -8.30 -12.03 12.91
C VAL A 378 -7.80 -10.68 13.38
N PHE A 379 -7.92 -9.69 12.51
CA PHE A 379 -7.61 -8.29 12.81
C PHE A 379 -8.85 -7.54 13.29
N VAL A 380 -8.76 -6.93 14.47
CA VAL A 380 -9.79 -6.06 15.06
C VAL A 380 -9.29 -4.62 15.00
N HIS A 381 -9.87 -3.85 14.08
CA HIS A 381 -9.44 -2.48 13.82
C HIS A 381 -9.85 -1.49 14.93
N GLY A 382 -9.19 -0.33 14.97
CA GLY A 382 -9.52 0.76 15.89
C GLY A 382 -10.71 1.63 15.46
N LEU A 383 -10.90 2.75 16.14
CA LEU A 383 -11.89 3.78 15.78
C LEU A 383 -11.57 4.40 14.41
N ASP A 384 -12.57 5.02 13.77
CA ASP A 384 -12.41 5.78 12.52
C ASP A 384 -11.83 4.95 11.37
N SER A 385 -12.22 3.67 11.34
CA SER A 385 -11.80 2.71 10.33
C SER A 385 -13.01 2.04 9.71
N THR A 386 -13.12 2.17 8.39
CA THR A 386 -14.09 1.43 7.58
C THR A 386 -13.67 -0.04 7.48
N THR A 387 -14.56 -0.89 6.95
CA THR A 387 -14.21 -2.29 6.67
C THR A 387 -13.07 -2.36 5.63
N GLU A 388 -13.13 -1.51 4.59
CA GLU A 388 -12.08 -1.35 3.58
C GLU A 388 -10.75 -0.95 4.22
N THR A 389 -10.71 0.07 5.07
CA THR A 389 -9.48 0.51 5.74
C THR A 389 -8.87 -0.60 6.61
N GLY A 390 -9.72 -1.36 7.33
CA GLY A 390 -9.26 -2.51 8.10
C GLY A 390 -8.60 -3.58 7.23
N CYS A 391 -9.22 -3.92 6.10
CA CYS A 391 -8.68 -4.90 5.15
C CYS A 391 -7.41 -4.42 4.47
N VAL A 392 -7.36 -3.14 4.12
CA VAL A 392 -6.18 -2.49 3.53
C VAL A 392 -4.99 -2.53 4.49
N ARG A 393 -5.19 -2.22 5.77
CA ARG A 393 -4.12 -2.28 6.78
C ARG A 393 -3.62 -3.70 7.02
N LEU A 394 -4.53 -4.66 7.14
CA LEU A 394 -4.15 -6.06 7.28
C LEU A 394 -3.41 -6.56 6.02
N GLY A 395 -3.92 -6.22 4.82
CA GLY A 395 -3.27 -6.54 3.56
C GLY A 395 -1.86 -5.97 3.47
N GLN A 396 -1.66 -4.70 3.85
CA GLN A 396 -0.35 -4.06 3.81
C GLN A 396 0.65 -4.70 4.79
N LEU A 397 0.19 -5.03 6.01
CA LEU A 397 0.96 -5.79 6.99
C LEU A 397 1.40 -7.14 6.39
N LEU A 398 0.45 -7.90 5.83
CA LEU A 398 0.70 -9.23 5.28
C LEU A 398 1.52 -9.21 3.98
N ALA A 399 1.50 -8.11 3.24
CA ALA A 399 2.29 -7.94 2.03
C ALA A 399 3.77 -7.70 2.36
N LEU A 400 4.05 -6.98 3.45
CA LEU A 400 5.41 -6.72 3.92
C LEU A 400 6.01 -7.87 4.73
N GLY A 401 5.18 -8.62 5.46
CA GLY A 401 5.63 -9.82 6.15
C GLY A 401 5.57 -11.05 5.26
N LYS A 402 6.47 -12.02 5.49
CA LYS A 402 6.48 -13.30 4.75
C LYS A 402 5.51 -14.33 5.35
N PHE A 403 4.29 -13.89 5.69
CA PHE A 403 3.34 -14.71 6.46
C PHE A 403 2.98 -16.00 5.72
N ASN A 404 2.75 -17.08 6.48
CA ASN A 404 2.40 -18.38 5.93
C ASN A 404 1.08 -18.30 5.12
N PRO A 405 1.07 -18.67 3.81
CA PRO A 405 -0.11 -18.64 2.96
C PRO A 405 -1.28 -19.53 3.42
N SER A 406 -1.04 -20.47 4.34
CA SER A 406 -2.03 -21.40 4.89
C SER A 406 -2.91 -20.75 5.96
N VAL A 407 -2.54 -19.56 6.44
CA VAL A 407 -3.27 -18.81 7.48
C VAL A 407 -4.22 -17.83 6.80
N MET A 408 -5.52 -17.98 7.08
CA MET A 408 -6.56 -17.16 6.47
C MET A 408 -6.66 -15.78 7.14
N PRO A 409 -6.46 -14.67 6.42
CA PRO A 409 -6.58 -13.34 6.98
C PRO A 409 -8.02 -12.85 6.99
N PHE A 410 -8.52 -12.51 8.18
CA PHE A 410 -9.83 -11.95 8.40
C PHE A 410 -9.76 -10.60 9.11
N VAL A 411 -10.65 -9.69 8.77
CA VAL A 411 -10.94 -8.48 9.54
C VAL A 411 -12.30 -8.62 10.18
N PHE A 412 -12.36 -8.45 11.51
CA PHE A 412 -13.62 -8.22 12.18
C PHE A 412 -13.93 -6.73 12.19
N SER A 413 -14.96 -6.32 11.47
CA SER A 413 -15.39 -4.93 11.39
C SER A 413 -16.62 -4.67 12.25
N TRP A 414 -16.41 -3.87 13.29
CA TRP A 414 -17.42 -3.45 14.25
C TRP A 414 -17.83 -2.00 13.98
N SER A 415 -19.01 -1.61 14.48
CA SER A 415 -19.58 -0.28 14.28
C SER A 415 -18.84 0.78 15.12
N CYS A 416 -17.67 1.22 14.63
CA CYS A 416 -16.73 2.04 15.40
C CYS A 416 -16.99 3.55 15.36
N GLY A 417 -17.74 4.08 14.39
CA GLY A 417 -17.89 5.53 14.21
C GLY A 417 -16.58 6.25 13.86
N THR A 418 -16.61 7.58 14.00
CA THR A 418 -15.52 8.50 13.62
C THR A 418 -14.85 9.11 14.85
N THR A 419 -13.66 9.69 14.69
CA THR A 419 -12.87 10.30 15.79
C THR A 419 -13.67 11.20 16.76
N PRO A 420 -14.53 12.14 16.29
CA PRO A 420 -15.34 12.97 17.19
C PRO A 420 -16.29 12.20 18.12
N THR A 421 -16.67 10.97 17.74
CA THR A 421 -17.61 10.14 18.50
C THR A 421 -16.94 9.25 19.54
N TYR A 422 -15.62 9.38 19.73
CA TYR A 422 -14.78 8.54 20.60
C TYR A 422 -15.44 8.20 21.94
N PHE A 423 -15.81 9.20 22.75
CA PHE A 423 -16.37 8.97 24.08
C PHE A 423 -17.77 8.35 24.06
N ALA A 424 -18.58 8.66 23.04
CA ALA A 424 -19.91 8.10 22.88
C ALA A 424 -19.85 6.62 22.51
N VAL A 425 -18.94 6.25 21.59
CA VAL A 425 -18.67 4.86 21.21
C VAL A 425 -18.12 4.08 22.38
N ARG A 426 -17.18 4.67 23.14
CA ARG A 426 -16.56 4.02 24.30
C ARG A 426 -17.58 3.56 25.35
N LYS A 427 -18.61 4.37 25.62
CA LYS A 427 -19.70 4.03 26.54
C LYS A 427 -20.54 2.82 26.08
N ARG A 428 -20.56 2.53 24.77
CA ARG A 428 -21.31 1.43 24.17
C ARG A 428 -20.46 0.19 23.89
N LEU A 429 -19.15 0.22 24.17
CA LEU A 429 -18.22 -0.87 23.85
C LEU A 429 -18.66 -2.25 24.36
N PRO A 430 -19.16 -2.42 25.59
CA PRO A 430 -19.59 -3.74 26.05
C PRO A 430 -20.69 -4.36 25.17
N VAL A 431 -21.60 -3.54 24.63
CA VAL A 431 -22.66 -3.99 23.72
C VAL A 431 -22.10 -4.28 22.33
N LEU A 432 -21.18 -3.44 21.84
CA LEU A 432 -20.55 -3.62 20.52
C LEU A 432 -19.61 -4.84 20.48
N ALA A 433 -19.00 -5.19 21.61
CA ALA A 433 -18.08 -6.33 21.73
C ALA A 433 -18.79 -7.69 21.69
N GLN A 434 -20.09 -7.75 22.03
CA GLN A 434 -20.88 -8.99 22.00
C GLN A 434 -20.93 -9.64 20.62
N ASP A 435 -20.77 -8.86 19.55
CA ASP A 435 -20.78 -9.34 18.17
C ASP A 435 -19.52 -10.11 17.77
N PHE A 436 -18.46 -10.00 18.57
CA PHE A 436 -17.21 -10.68 18.28
C PHE A 436 -17.30 -12.19 18.52
N GLY A 437 -18.07 -12.62 19.54
CA GLY A 437 -18.34 -14.02 19.82
C GLY A 437 -18.99 -14.76 18.64
N PRO A 438 -20.15 -14.31 18.15
CA PRO A 438 -20.82 -14.88 16.98
C PRO A 438 -19.95 -14.92 15.71
N PHE A 439 -19.09 -13.92 15.52
CA PHE A 439 -18.11 -13.94 14.43
C PHE A 439 -17.11 -15.10 14.56
N LEU A 440 -16.52 -15.29 15.76
CA LEU A 440 -15.59 -16.38 16.01
C LEU A 440 -16.26 -17.76 15.97
N GLU A 441 -17.52 -17.85 16.42
CA GLU A 441 -18.36 -19.05 16.27
C GLU A 441 -18.54 -19.42 14.81
N ALA A 442 -18.87 -18.45 13.96
CA ALA A 442 -19.03 -18.68 12.53
C ALA A 442 -17.72 -19.20 11.92
N LEU A 443 -16.56 -18.61 12.27
CA LEU A 443 -15.25 -19.12 11.82
C LEU A 443 -15.02 -20.57 12.27
N SER A 444 -15.34 -20.88 13.53
CA SER A 444 -15.22 -22.24 14.07
C SER A 444 -16.12 -23.23 13.32
N ALA A 445 -17.37 -22.86 13.07
CA ALA A 445 -18.33 -23.65 12.29
C ALA A 445 -17.87 -23.88 10.84
N ALA A 446 -17.16 -22.91 10.24
CA ALA A 446 -16.56 -23.03 8.91
C ALA A 446 -15.27 -23.89 8.88
N GLY A 447 -14.87 -24.46 10.02
CA GLY A 447 -13.76 -25.41 10.13
C GLY A 447 -12.42 -24.81 10.55
N ILE A 448 -12.38 -23.53 10.96
CA ILE A 448 -11.20 -22.90 11.55
C ILE A 448 -11.08 -23.35 13.00
N VAL A 449 -9.93 -23.91 13.38
CA VAL A 449 -9.72 -24.48 14.72
C VAL A 449 -8.74 -23.64 15.57
N GLU A 450 -7.94 -22.80 14.91
CA GLU A 450 -6.91 -21.99 15.54
C GLU A 450 -6.96 -20.55 15.01
N VAL A 451 -6.97 -19.58 15.93
CA VAL A 451 -7.00 -18.16 15.61
C VAL A 451 -5.89 -17.40 16.33
N HIS A 452 -5.26 -16.50 15.58
CA HIS A 452 -4.39 -15.47 16.10
C HIS A 452 -5.13 -14.13 16.09
N LEU A 453 -5.28 -13.51 17.25
CA LEU A 453 -5.93 -12.22 17.38
C LEU A 453 -4.91 -11.10 17.30
N LEU A 454 -5.17 -10.16 16.39
CA LEU A 454 -4.41 -8.92 16.25
C LEU A 454 -5.38 -7.75 16.46
N ALA A 455 -5.16 -6.93 17.48
CA ALA A 455 -6.04 -5.81 17.78
C ALA A 455 -5.27 -4.49 17.84
N HIS A 456 -5.91 -3.42 17.38
CA HIS A 456 -5.31 -2.08 17.36
C HIS A 456 -6.20 -1.06 18.06
N SER A 457 -5.59 -0.22 18.92
CA SER A 457 -6.27 0.91 19.56
C SER A 457 -7.54 0.46 20.31
N VAL A 458 -8.70 1.06 20.02
CA VAL A 458 -10.01 0.69 20.59
C VAL A 458 -10.43 -0.74 20.25
N GLY A 459 -9.90 -1.33 19.17
CA GLY A 459 -10.10 -2.75 18.87
C GLY A 459 -9.56 -3.67 19.96
N CYS A 460 -8.56 -3.23 20.74
CA CYS A 460 -8.09 -3.97 21.91
C CYS A 460 -9.15 -4.03 23.01
N GLU A 461 -9.90 -2.94 23.21
CA GLU A 461 -11.01 -2.90 24.17
C GLU A 461 -12.13 -3.86 23.74
N ILE A 462 -12.45 -3.97 22.44
CA ILE A 462 -13.40 -4.96 21.92
C ILE A 462 -13.00 -6.39 22.31
N VAL A 463 -11.72 -6.76 22.11
CA VAL A 463 -11.22 -8.10 22.47
C VAL A 463 -11.34 -8.36 23.97
N THR A 464 -11.00 -7.38 24.82
CA THR A 464 -11.11 -7.53 26.27
C THR A 464 -12.55 -7.52 26.80
N GLU A 465 -13.46 -6.75 26.20
CA GLU A 465 -14.88 -6.77 26.58
C GLU A 465 -15.57 -8.07 26.13
N ALA A 466 -15.09 -8.70 25.06
CA ALA A 466 -15.57 -9.99 24.57
C ALA A 466 -15.02 -11.21 25.34
N LEU A 467 -14.21 -11.01 26.40
CA LEU A 467 -13.62 -12.09 27.20
C LEU A 467 -14.62 -13.18 27.66
N PRO A 468 -15.85 -12.87 28.10
CA PRO A 468 -16.84 -13.90 28.45
C PRO A 468 -17.15 -14.84 27.28
N GLU A 469 -17.31 -14.30 26.07
CA GLU A 469 -17.55 -15.08 24.85
C GLU A 469 -16.32 -15.89 24.45
N LEU A 470 -15.11 -15.31 24.55
CA LEU A 470 -13.86 -16.02 24.29
C LEU A 470 -13.68 -17.23 25.22
N LYS A 471 -14.01 -17.07 26.50
CA LYS A 471 -13.97 -18.16 27.49
C LYS A 471 -14.97 -19.26 27.15
N ARG A 472 -16.15 -18.91 26.64
CA ARG A 472 -17.17 -19.88 26.20
C ARG A 472 -16.70 -20.68 24.99
N LEU A 473 -15.97 -20.05 24.07
CA LEU A 473 -15.52 -20.65 22.81
C LEU A 473 -14.23 -21.49 22.91
N ARG A 474 -13.54 -21.45 24.05
CA ARG A 474 -12.23 -22.11 24.24
C ARG A 474 -12.19 -23.60 23.90
N SER A 475 -13.32 -24.30 23.99
CA SER A 475 -13.43 -25.73 23.66
C SER A 475 -13.57 -25.99 22.16
N ALA A 476 -14.12 -25.04 21.41
CA ALA A 476 -14.36 -25.14 19.97
C ALA A 476 -13.27 -24.45 19.13
N LEU A 477 -12.62 -23.42 19.68
CA LEU A 477 -11.66 -22.58 18.98
C LEU A 477 -10.44 -22.29 19.86
N THR A 478 -9.25 -22.64 19.38
CA THR A 478 -7.99 -22.33 20.06
C THR A 478 -7.55 -20.91 19.72
N ILE A 479 -7.37 -20.05 20.72
CA ILE A 479 -6.72 -18.75 20.54
C ILE A 479 -5.23 -18.91 20.88
N SER A 480 -4.36 -18.87 19.86
CA SER A 480 -2.94 -19.13 20.06
C SER A 480 -2.17 -17.90 20.51
N THR A 481 -2.45 -16.74 19.90
CA THR A 481 -1.80 -15.48 20.27
C THR A 481 -2.82 -14.35 20.31
N VAL A 482 -2.64 -13.43 21.26
CA VAL A 482 -3.32 -12.14 21.30
C VAL A 482 -2.29 -11.03 21.26
N SER A 483 -2.25 -10.28 20.17
CA SER A 483 -1.34 -9.17 19.96
C SER A 483 -2.11 -7.86 20.05
N LEU A 484 -1.83 -7.06 21.08
CA LEU A 484 -2.47 -5.77 21.32
C LEU A 484 -1.52 -4.64 20.93
N ILE A 485 -1.91 -3.81 19.98
CA ILE A 485 -1.06 -2.73 19.45
C ILE A 485 -1.65 -1.38 19.83
N SER A 486 -0.87 -0.55 20.53
CA SER A 486 -1.31 0.78 20.98
C SER A 486 -2.65 0.75 21.73
N ALA A 487 -2.83 -0.25 22.61
CA ALA A 487 -4.09 -0.52 23.28
C ALA A 487 -4.59 0.67 24.12
N THR A 488 -5.88 0.99 24.00
CA THR A 488 -6.55 2.09 24.71
C THR A 488 -7.13 1.67 26.07
N ASN A 489 -7.11 0.37 26.39
CA ASN A 489 -7.52 -0.17 27.69
C ASN A 489 -6.93 0.63 28.85
N ASP A 490 -7.73 0.84 29.90
CA ASP A 490 -7.25 1.50 31.11
C ASP A 490 -6.14 0.67 31.77
N CYS A 491 -5.00 1.30 32.08
CA CYS A 491 -3.81 0.62 32.58
C CYS A 491 -4.04 -0.06 33.93
N ASP A 492 -4.84 0.55 34.83
CA ASP A 492 -5.13 -0.04 36.13
C ASP A 492 -6.03 -1.26 35.94
N ARG A 493 -7.10 -1.15 35.15
CA ARG A 493 -7.97 -2.30 34.84
C ARG A 493 -7.23 -3.44 34.14
N PHE A 494 -6.24 -3.12 33.32
CA PHE A 494 -5.50 -4.12 32.56
C PHE A 494 -4.58 -4.98 33.45
N PHE A 495 -3.89 -4.37 34.42
CA PHE A 495 -2.89 -5.06 35.25
C PHE A 495 -3.31 -5.34 36.70
N LYS A 496 -4.32 -4.65 37.23
CA LYS A 496 -4.73 -4.76 38.64
C LYS A 496 -6.10 -5.41 38.75
N SER A 497 -6.13 -6.56 39.42
CA SER A 497 -7.37 -7.23 39.77
C SER A 497 -8.02 -6.53 40.96
N THR A 498 -9.35 -6.45 40.97
CA THR A 498 -10.14 -5.97 42.12
C THR A 498 -10.81 -7.16 42.82
N SER A 499 -11.38 -6.96 44.00
CA SER A 499 -12.14 -8.00 44.72
C SER A 499 -13.27 -8.60 43.88
N ASP A 500 -13.85 -7.79 42.99
CA ASP A 500 -15.08 -8.11 42.29
C ASP A 500 -14.84 -8.54 40.83
N ARG A 501 -13.65 -8.27 40.26
CA ARG A 501 -13.33 -8.59 38.86
C ARG A 501 -11.83 -8.87 38.66
N PRO A 502 -11.46 -9.98 37.99
CA PRO A 502 -10.06 -10.20 37.58
C PRO A 502 -9.64 -9.16 36.53
N CYS A 503 -8.35 -8.82 36.50
CA CYS A 503 -7.82 -7.88 35.52
C CYS A 503 -7.97 -8.41 34.08
N ASP A 504 -7.93 -7.50 33.10
CA ASP A 504 -8.09 -7.90 31.70
C ASP A 504 -6.97 -8.88 31.27
N LEU A 505 -5.73 -8.73 31.79
CA LEU A 505 -4.61 -9.63 31.48
C LEU A 505 -4.86 -11.07 31.95
N ASP A 506 -5.36 -11.28 33.17
CA ASP A 506 -5.73 -12.61 33.67
C ASP A 506 -6.78 -13.27 32.78
N GLY A 507 -7.76 -12.47 32.33
CA GLY A 507 -8.76 -12.90 31.38
C GLY A 507 -8.14 -13.36 30.07
N LEU A 508 -7.24 -12.58 29.48
CA LEU A 508 -6.57 -12.91 28.22
C LEU A 508 -5.68 -14.15 28.35
N LEU A 509 -4.93 -14.28 29.46
CA LEU A 509 -4.09 -15.45 29.76
C LEU A 509 -4.89 -16.73 30.01
N SER A 510 -6.18 -16.61 30.35
CA SER A 510 -7.08 -17.76 30.51
C SER A 510 -7.64 -18.31 29.20
N VAL A 511 -7.59 -17.52 28.11
CA VAL A 511 -8.13 -17.90 26.79
C VAL A 511 -7.07 -18.06 25.72
N SER A 512 -5.90 -17.44 25.89
CA SER A 512 -4.81 -17.46 24.92
C SER A 512 -3.56 -18.15 25.47
N LYS A 513 -2.81 -18.83 24.59
CA LYS A 513 -1.50 -19.39 24.95
C LYS A 513 -0.43 -18.31 25.14
N ARG A 514 -0.58 -17.18 24.44
CA ARG A 514 0.37 -16.06 24.49
C ARG A 514 -0.33 -14.72 24.32
N VAL A 515 0.11 -13.72 25.08
CA VAL A 515 -0.37 -12.35 25.00
C VAL A 515 0.85 -11.44 24.80
N THR A 516 0.81 -10.57 23.79
CA THR A 516 1.89 -9.62 23.51
C THR A 516 1.32 -8.22 23.40
N LEU A 517 1.84 -7.29 24.19
CA LEU A 517 1.41 -5.90 24.22
C LEU A 517 2.51 -5.00 23.63
N TYR A 518 2.20 -4.32 22.53
CA TYR A 518 3.08 -3.33 21.90
C TYR A 518 2.69 -1.92 22.36
N CYS A 519 3.58 -1.28 23.12
CA CYS A 519 3.36 0.04 23.72
C CYS A 519 4.24 1.11 23.07
N ASP A 520 3.75 2.34 22.96
CA ASP A 520 4.53 3.51 22.56
C ASP A 520 4.22 4.68 23.50
N SER A 521 5.18 5.04 24.35
CA SER A 521 5.02 6.10 25.35
C SER A 521 4.87 7.48 24.71
N ASP A 522 5.41 7.66 23.50
CA ASP A 522 5.38 8.92 22.75
C ASP A 522 4.16 9.05 21.83
N ASN A 523 3.18 8.15 21.98
CA ASN A 523 1.94 8.18 21.22
C ASN A 523 1.05 9.34 21.67
N THR A 524 1.02 10.42 20.88
CA THR A 524 0.29 11.65 21.17
C THR A 524 -1.23 11.48 21.13
N LEU A 525 -1.76 10.60 20.25
CA LEU A 525 -3.20 10.35 20.19
C LEU A 525 -3.71 9.65 21.45
N LEU A 526 -2.96 8.66 21.96
CA LEU A 526 -3.28 8.07 23.26
C LEU A 526 -3.18 9.10 24.38
N ALA A 527 -2.18 9.98 24.35
CA ALA A 527 -2.05 11.07 25.34
C ALA A 527 -3.31 11.97 25.40
N LEU A 528 -3.86 12.30 24.24
CA LEU A 528 -4.96 13.24 24.12
C LEU A 528 -6.31 12.61 24.46
N PHE A 529 -6.60 11.42 23.94
CA PHE A 529 -7.92 10.80 24.05
C PHE A 529 -8.02 9.75 25.15
N SER A 530 -6.91 9.18 25.62
CA SER A 530 -6.89 8.15 26.67
C SER A 530 -5.59 8.19 27.46
N PRO A 531 -5.40 9.22 28.30
CA PRO A 531 -4.16 9.42 29.04
C PRO A 531 -3.81 8.25 29.97
N LYS A 532 -4.78 7.45 30.40
CA LYS A 532 -4.56 6.24 31.21
C LYS A 532 -4.38 4.96 30.38
N ALA A 533 -4.23 5.05 29.06
CA ALA A 533 -4.11 3.90 28.18
C ALA A 533 -2.88 3.05 28.49
N VAL A 534 -3.08 1.74 28.58
CA VAL A 534 -2.01 0.75 28.78
C VAL A 534 -1.00 0.76 27.63
N GLY A 535 -1.42 1.06 26.40
CA GLY A 535 -0.54 1.22 25.25
C GLY A 535 0.48 2.36 25.37
N ARG A 536 0.27 3.29 26.31
CA ARG A 536 1.21 4.39 26.62
C ARG A 536 1.97 4.14 27.92
N HIS A 537 1.26 3.71 28.97
CA HIS A 537 1.82 3.60 30.31
C HIS A 537 2.34 2.20 30.67
N GLY A 538 2.06 1.22 29.83
CA GLY A 538 2.42 -0.19 30.01
C GLY A 538 3.85 -0.41 30.47
N PRO A 539 4.89 0.09 29.75
CA PRO A 539 6.28 -0.14 30.13
C PRO A 539 6.62 0.32 31.56
N ARG A 540 6.08 1.47 31.99
CA ARG A 540 6.36 2.06 33.31
C ARG A 540 5.64 1.36 34.45
N VAL A 541 4.43 0.84 34.19
CA VAL A 541 3.60 0.17 35.21
C VAL A 541 3.95 -1.32 35.30
N PHE A 542 4.22 -1.93 34.16
CA PHE A 542 4.54 -3.35 34.05
C PHE A 542 5.79 -3.73 34.83
N SER A 543 6.81 -2.87 34.83
CA SER A 543 8.03 -3.07 35.62
C SER A 543 7.75 -3.17 37.13
N ARG A 544 6.53 -2.90 37.61
CA ARG A 544 6.11 -3.02 39.01
C ARG A 544 4.91 -3.95 39.22
N CYS A 545 4.42 -4.61 38.17
CA CYS A 545 3.26 -5.50 38.26
C CYS A 545 3.66 -6.93 38.67
N SER A 546 2.71 -7.70 39.20
CA SER A 546 2.89 -9.11 39.58
C SER A 546 3.08 -10.03 38.37
N HIS A 547 2.53 -9.67 37.21
CA HIS A 547 2.60 -10.45 35.97
C HIS A 547 3.89 -10.27 35.18
N CYS A 548 4.86 -9.53 35.71
CA CYS A 548 6.08 -9.18 34.98
C CYS A 548 6.96 -10.40 34.64
N GLU A 549 6.76 -11.53 35.29
CA GLU A 549 7.55 -12.75 35.11
C GLU A 549 6.75 -13.87 34.38
N ASP A 550 5.45 -13.67 34.08
CA ASP A 550 4.65 -14.72 33.43
C ASP A 550 5.18 -14.98 32.01
N PRO A 551 5.67 -16.19 31.68
CA PRO A 551 6.30 -16.50 30.40
C PRO A 551 5.34 -16.49 29.21
N ARG A 552 4.03 -16.35 29.44
CA ARG A 552 2.99 -16.25 28.41
C ARG A 552 2.67 -14.79 28.07
N PHE A 553 3.13 -13.83 28.86
CA PHE A 553 2.93 -12.40 28.60
C PHE A 553 4.25 -11.71 28.26
N ASP A 554 4.26 -11.01 27.11
CA ASP A 554 5.40 -10.22 26.65
C ASP A 554 4.97 -8.75 26.48
N LEU A 555 5.71 -7.81 27.07
CA LEU A 555 5.55 -6.38 26.81
C LEU A 555 6.68 -5.89 25.91
N ILE A 556 6.32 -5.27 24.78
CA ILE A 556 7.27 -4.71 23.80
C ILE A 556 7.14 -3.18 23.80
N ASP A 557 8.19 -2.52 24.25
CA ASP A 557 8.35 -1.08 24.19
C ASP A 557 8.81 -0.65 22.79
N CYS A 558 7.91 0.04 22.10
CA CYS A 558 8.09 0.59 20.76
C CYS A 558 8.50 2.07 20.80
N THR A 559 8.70 2.67 21.98
CA THR A 559 8.97 4.11 22.13
C THR A 559 10.23 4.54 21.37
N SER A 560 11.29 3.74 21.42
CA SER A 560 12.56 4.04 20.74
C SER A 560 12.56 3.72 19.24
N MET A 561 11.45 3.23 18.68
CA MET A 561 11.38 2.92 17.25
C MET A 561 11.42 4.22 16.43
N ASP A 562 12.38 4.28 15.51
CA ASP A 562 12.49 5.38 14.56
C ASP A 562 11.30 5.32 13.58
N THR A 563 10.49 6.37 13.61
CA THR A 563 9.51 6.63 12.56
C THR A 563 9.72 8.08 12.13
N THR A 564 10.09 8.25 10.86
CA THR A 564 10.41 9.53 10.21
C THR A 564 9.24 10.53 10.17
N ALA A 565 8.19 10.34 10.97
CA ALA A 565 7.12 11.29 11.19
C ALA A 565 6.53 11.09 12.60
N ARG A 566 6.87 11.99 13.55
CA ARG A 566 6.30 12.05 14.90
C ARG A 566 4.75 12.12 14.93
N VAL A 567 4.12 12.51 13.82
CA VAL A 567 2.67 12.75 13.69
C VAL A 567 1.85 11.46 13.45
N PHE A 568 2.46 10.35 13.01
CA PHE A 568 1.70 9.13 12.62
C PHE A 568 1.99 7.88 13.46
N ARG A 569 2.68 8.03 14.60
CA ARG A 569 3.13 6.91 15.45
C ARG A 569 2.03 5.91 15.84
N HIS A 570 0.80 6.38 16.04
CA HIS A 570 -0.33 5.53 16.41
C HIS A 570 -0.80 4.57 15.31
N SER A 571 -0.61 4.90 14.03
CA SER A 571 -1.19 4.13 12.90
C SER A 571 -0.16 3.40 12.04
N CYS A 572 1.16 3.52 12.31
CA CYS A 572 2.22 2.99 11.44
C CYS A 572 2.61 1.52 11.69
N PHE A 573 1.79 0.74 12.38
CA PHE A 573 2.16 -0.64 12.77
C PHE A 573 2.27 -1.59 11.56
N ASP A 574 1.47 -1.35 10.52
CA ASP A 574 1.41 -2.13 9.29
C ASP A 574 2.57 -1.83 8.31
N LEU A 575 3.35 -0.77 8.56
CA LEU A 575 4.47 -0.35 7.73
C LEU A 575 5.84 -0.46 8.43
N ASN A 576 5.85 -0.56 9.76
CA ASN A 576 7.11 -0.62 10.49
C ASN A 576 7.76 -2.00 10.39
N THR A 577 8.90 -2.09 9.72
CA THR A 577 9.59 -3.37 9.45
C THR A 577 9.96 -4.15 10.72
N HIS A 578 10.25 -3.49 11.84
CA HIS A 578 10.51 -4.18 13.11
C HIS A 578 9.27 -4.88 13.63
N LEU A 579 8.14 -4.17 13.67
CA LEU A 579 6.86 -4.70 14.14
C LEU A 579 6.32 -5.78 13.19
N VAL A 580 6.37 -5.56 11.87
CA VAL A 580 5.95 -6.54 10.87
C VAL A 580 6.76 -7.85 10.98
N THR A 581 8.09 -7.75 11.14
CA THR A 581 8.95 -8.94 11.24
C THR A 581 8.68 -9.71 12.52
N ASP A 582 8.48 -9.00 13.63
CA ASP A 582 8.21 -9.62 14.93
C ASP A 582 6.81 -10.26 14.98
N LEU A 583 5.78 -9.61 14.42
CA LEU A 583 4.46 -10.23 14.27
C LEU A 583 4.53 -11.48 13.40
N HIS A 584 5.27 -11.44 12.29
CA HIS A 584 5.50 -12.63 11.47
C HIS A 584 6.11 -13.77 12.29
N GLU A 585 7.17 -13.50 13.04
CA GLU A 585 7.84 -14.50 13.86
C GLU A 585 6.93 -15.04 14.96
N LEU A 586 6.18 -14.16 15.65
CA LEU A 586 5.22 -14.52 16.69
C LEU A 586 4.09 -15.40 16.15
N LEU A 587 3.51 -15.07 15.00
CA LEU A 587 2.41 -15.82 14.40
C LEU A 587 2.85 -17.20 13.90
N ASN A 588 4.07 -17.31 13.37
CA ASN A 588 4.60 -18.60 12.89
C ASN A 588 5.11 -19.50 14.03
N THR A 589 5.80 -18.94 15.03
CA THR A 589 6.51 -19.73 16.06
C THR A 589 5.79 -19.80 17.40
N GLN A 590 4.94 -18.81 17.71
CA GLN A 590 4.30 -18.65 19.03
C GLN A 590 5.31 -18.56 20.19
N HIS A 591 6.56 -18.23 19.89
CA HIS A 591 7.63 -18.12 20.87
C HIS A 591 7.47 -16.88 21.76
N SER A 592 8.03 -16.96 22.97
CA SER A 592 8.19 -15.81 23.87
C SER A 592 9.11 -14.75 23.26
N ALA A 593 8.99 -13.50 23.68
CA ALA A 593 9.83 -12.40 23.20
C ALA A 593 11.34 -12.67 23.34
N SER A 594 11.76 -13.37 24.40
CA SER A 594 13.15 -13.77 24.61
C SER A 594 13.75 -14.67 23.53
N LYS A 595 12.90 -15.37 22.77
CA LYS A 595 13.31 -16.27 21.69
C LYS A 595 13.10 -15.64 20.30
N ARG A 596 12.62 -14.39 20.24
CA ARG A 596 12.33 -13.68 18.99
C ARG A 596 13.52 -12.86 18.53
N THR A 597 13.85 -12.92 17.24
CA THR A 597 15.15 -12.50 16.70
C THR A 597 15.48 -11.02 16.81
N ARG A 598 14.48 -10.14 16.86
CA ARG A 598 14.67 -8.67 16.83
C ARG A 598 14.45 -7.96 18.15
N LEU A 599 14.17 -8.72 19.21
CA LEU A 599 13.85 -8.19 20.52
C LEU A 599 15.03 -8.36 21.47
N VAL A 600 15.27 -7.34 22.28
CA VAL A 600 16.22 -7.38 23.39
C VAL A 600 15.47 -7.07 24.68
N ARG A 601 15.77 -7.84 25.71
CA ARG A 601 15.23 -7.64 27.05
C ARG A 601 15.74 -6.32 27.62
N LEU A 602 14.85 -5.55 28.23
CA LEU A 602 15.21 -4.36 29.00
C LEU A 602 15.38 -4.76 30.46
N ASP A 603 16.61 -4.73 30.94
CA ASP A 603 16.93 -4.96 32.35
C ASP A 603 16.72 -3.66 33.13
N VAL A 604 15.49 -3.43 33.57
CA VAL A 604 15.10 -2.22 34.32
C VAL A 604 15.30 -2.41 35.83
N GLU A 605 15.33 -3.65 36.31
CA GLU A 605 15.46 -4.01 37.73
C GLU A 605 16.29 -5.30 37.88
N ALA A 606 16.73 -5.63 39.10
CA ALA A 606 17.48 -6.86 39.41
C ALA A 606 16.65 -8.16 39.28
N ARG A 607 15.42 -8.09 38.78
CA ARG A 607 14.49 -9.21 38.62
C ARG A 607 14.23 -9.50 37.13
N PRO A 608 14.00 -10.76 36.75
CA PRO A 608 13.79 -11.12 35.36
C PRO A 608 12.39 -10.70 34.86
N ILE A 609 12.26 -9.48 34.32
CA ILE A 609 11.00 -8.96 33.73
C ILE A 609 10.84 -9.27 32.23
N ASN A 610 9.64 -9.61 31.76
CA ASN A 610 9.33 -9.84 30.34
C ASN A 610 9.04 -8.53 29.59
N LEU A 611 9.96 -7.57 29.73
CA LEU A 611 9.94 -6.28 29.05
C LEU A 611 11.02 -6.26 27.97
N PHE A 612 10.65 -5.94 26.74
CA PHE A 612 11.52 -5.99 25.58
C PHE A 612 11.43 -4.71 24.76
N SER A 613 12.48 -4.43 23.99
CA SER A 613 12.49 -3.38 22.98
C SER A 613 13.12 -3.92 21.70
N PHE A 614 12.92 -3.22 20.59
CA PHE A 614 13.54 -3.60 19.33
C PHE A 614 15.03 -3.24 19.31
N LEU A 615 15.81 -4.11 18.68
CA LEU A 615 17.16 -3.79 18.21
C LEU A 615 17.09 -2.72 17.13
N ALA A 616 17.08 -1.45 17.55
CA ALA A 616 17.06 -0.29 16.68
C ALA A 616 18.10 0.74 17.15
N PRO A 617 18.74 1.47 16.21
CA PRO A 617 19.64 2.55 16.60
C PRO A 617 18.86 3.61 17.39
N PRO A 618 19.46 4.23 18.44
CA PRO A 618 18.79 5.27 19.19
C PRO A 618 18.46 6.46 18.29
N ILE A 619 17.26 7.03 18.45
CA ILE A 619 16.75 8.17 17.66
C ILE A 619 17.67 9.40 17.72
N PHE A 620 18.52 9.51 18.75
CA PHE A 620 19.43 10.63 18.96
C PHE A 620 20.82 10.46 18.32
N VAL A 621 21.15 9.30 17.75
CA VAL A 621 22.42 9.11 17.02
C VAL A 621 22.28 9.74 15.64
N LYS A 622 22.66 11.01 15.53
CA LYS A 622 22.91 11.64 14.24
C LYS A 622 24.31 11.23 13.81
N ASN A 623 24.48 10.71 12.58
CA ASN A 623 25.80 10.64 11.98
C ASN A 623 26.35 12.07 11.93
N SER A 624 27.39 12.31 12.72
CA SER A 624 28.22 13.52 12.69
C SER A 624 28.88 13.71 11.33
#